data_AF-A0A6H2A659-F1
#
_entry.id   AF-A0A6H2A659-F1
#
_cell.length_a   1.000
_cell.length_b   1.000
_cell.length_c   1.000
_cell.angle_alpha   90.00
_cell.angle_beta   90.00
_cell.angle_gamma   90.00
#
_symmetry.space_group_name_H-M   'P 1'
#
loop_
_entity.id
_entity.type
_entity.pdbx_description
1 polymer ?
#
loop_
_entity_poly.entity_id
_entity_poly.type
_entity_poly.pdbx_seq_one_letter_code
_entity_poly.pdbx_strand_id
1 'polypeptide(L)' 'MRNPERIPRFLVVVEKIWKQSPDLRFYQMIANCLPYNKDSYYMEDSELLARLIQTYGLEADDEN' A
#
# COMPACT_ATOMS: atom_id res chain seq x y z
N MET A 1 2.52 -21.16 -5.34
CA MET A 1 1.45 -20.65 -6.22
C MET A 1 0.97 -19.31 -5.67
N ARG A 2 0.78 -18.28 -6.50
CA ARG A 2 0.36 -16.95 -6.05
C ARG A 2 -1.11 -17.01 -5.58
N ASN A 3 -1.42 -16.55 -4.36
CA ASN A 3 -2.78 -16.57 -3.79
C ASN A 3 -3.63 -15.40 -4.35
N PRO A 4 -4.71 -15.63 -5.12
CA PRO A 4 -5.54 -14.55 -5.67
C PRO A 4 -6.22 -13.67 -4.61
N GLU A 5 -6.53 -14.22 -3.43
CA GLU A 5 -7.22 -13.51 -2.33
C GLU A 5 -6.42 -12.32 -1.76
N ARG A 6 -5.14 -12.20 -2.12
CA ARG A 6 -4.32 -11.05 -1.73
C ARG A 6 -4.70 -9.77 -2.49
N ILE A 7 -5.22 -9.89 -3.71
CA ILE A 7 -5.50 -8.74 -4.58
C ILE A 7 -6.60 -7.85 -3.99
N PRO A 8 -7.78 -8.37 -3.61
CA PRO A 8 -8.84 -7.52 -3.06
C PRO A 8 -8.42 -6.80 -1.78
N ARG A 9 -7.71 -7.50 -0.87
CA ARG A 9 -7.19 -6.91 0.37
C ARG A 9 -6.23 -5.77 0.09
N PHE A 10 -5.33 -5.96 -0.87
CA PHE A 10 -4.39 -4.93 -1.28
C PHE A 10 -5.10 -3.69 -1.84
N LEU A 11 -6.08 -3.90 -2.73
CA LEU A 11 -6.83 -2.83 -3.35
C LEU A 11 -7.64 -2.00 -2.35
N VAL A 12 -8.24 -2.61 -1.32
CA VAL A 12 -8.99 -1.90 -0.27
C VAL A 12 -8.08 -0.91 0.47
N VAL A 13 -6.87 -1.33 0.84
CA VAL A 13 -5.93 -0.46 1.56
C VAL A 13 -5.43 0.68 0.66
N VAL A 14 -5.06 0.35 -0.58
CA VAL A 14 -4.63 1.34 -1.57
C VAL A 14 -5.71 2.37 -1.84
N GLU A 15 -6.97 1.95 -1.99
CA GLU A 15 -8.10 2.84 -2.20
C GLU A 15 -8.28 3.81 -1.03
N LYS A 16 -8.24 3.32 0.21
CA LYS A 16 -8.35 4.16 1.41
C LYS A 16 -7.24 5.22 1.46
N ILE A 17 -5.97 4.83 1.27
CA ILE A 17 -4.83 5.76 1.29
C ILE A 17 -4.95 6.78 0.16
N TRP A 18 -5.31 6.33 -1.05
CA TRP A 18 -5.35 7.23 -2.19
C TRP A 18 -6.44 8.29 -2.06
N LYS A 19 -7.58 7.93 -1.45
CA LYS A 19 -8.65 8.89 -1.10
C LYS A 19 -8.22 9.94 -0.07
N GLN A 20 -7.27 9.63 0.82
CA GLN A 20 -6.72 10.59 1.79
C GLN A 20 -5.73 11.58 1.14
N SER A 21 -5.12 11.21 0.02
CA SER A 21 -4.14 12.02 -0.70
C SER A 21 -4.46 12.09 -2.20
N PRO A 22 -5.60 12.70 -2.59
CA PRO A 22 -6.09 12.66 -3.98
C PRO A 22 -5.18 13.38 -4.98
N ASP A 23 -4.30 14.27 -4.50
CA ASP A 23 -3.34 14.99 -5.34
C ASP A 23 -2.18 14.11 -5.82
N LEU A 24 -1.90 13.00 -5.13
CA LEU A 24 -0.88 12.06 -5.56
C LEU A 24 -1.42 11.21 -6.70
N ARG A 25 -0.59 10.98 -7.74
CA ARG A 25 -0.87 9.91 -8.70
C ARG A 25 -0.60 8.57 -8.05
N PHE A 26 -1.31 7.52 -8.49
CA PHE A 26 -1.14 6.15 -7.97
C PHE A 26 0.33 5.74 -7.81
N TYR A 27 1.15 5.90 -8.84
CA TYR A 27 2.55 5.48 -8.76
C TYR A 27 3.39 6.34 -7.81
N GLN A 28 3.10 7.64 -7.67
CA GLN A 28 3.82 8.49 -6.70
C GLN A 28 3.55 8.03 -5.27
N MET A 29 2.29 7.69 -4.98
CA MET A 29 1.89 7.15 -3.68
C MET A 29 2.63 5.83 -3.38
N ILE A 30 2.69 4.91 -4.34
CA ILE A 30 3.45 3.65 -4.17
C ILE A 30 4.95 3.93 -4.03
N ALA A 31 5.53 4.77 -4.88
CA ALA A 31 6.96 5.05 -4.91
C ALA A 31 7.47 5.69 -3.62
N ASN A 32 6.66 6.53 -2.95
CA ASN A 32 6.99 7.10 -1.65
C ASN A 32 7.22 6.04 -0.55
N CYS A 33 6.67 4.85 -0.72
CA CYS A 33 6.80 3.74 0.23
C CYS A 33 7.97 2.81 -0.10
N LEU A 34 8.57 2.93 -1.28
CA LEU A 34 9.62 2.03 -1.73
C LEU A 34 10.97 2.37 -1.09
N PRO A 35 11.79 1.37 -0.73
CA PRO A 35 13.13 1.61 -0.22
C PRO A 35 14.02 2.24 -1.29
N TYR A 36 14.59 3.40 -0.99
CA TYR A 36 15.41 4.19 -1.92
C TYR A 36 16.65 3.45 -2.49
N ASN A 37 17.15 2.43 -1.80
CA ASN A 37 18.38 1.70 -2.16
C ASN A 37 18.22 0.16 -2.14
N LYS A 38 17.01 -0.35 -2.38
CA LYS A 38 16.80 -1.80 -2.51
C LYS A 38 15.98 -2.10 -3.75
N ASP A 39 16.35 -3.17 -4.44
CA ASP A 39 15.54 -3.72 -5.51
C ASP A 39 14.19 -4.17 -4.93
N SER A 40 13.13 -3.49 -5.37
CA SER A 40 11.77 -3.77 -4.94
C SER A 40 11.08 -4.83 -5.81
N TYR A 41 11.77 -5.37 -6.83
CA TYR A 41 11.21 -6.36 -7.75
C TYR A 41 10.71 -7.63 -7.03
N TYR A 42 11.37 -8.03 -5.96
CA TYR A 42 11.01 -9.21 -5.15
C TYR A 42 10.22 -8.87 -3.88
N MET A 43 9.74 -7.62 -3.74
CA MET A 43 8.93 -7.23 -2.61
C MET A 43 7.58 -7.95 -2.63
N GLU A 44 7.20 -8.55 -1.51
CA GLU A 44 5.88 -9.17 -1.34
C GLU A 44 4.80 -8.12 -1.08
N ASP A 45 3.56 -8.39 -1.51
CA ASP A 45 2.42 -7.47 -1.35
C ASP A 45 2.21 -7.10 0.13
N SER A 46 2.47 -8.02 1.07
CA SER A 46 2.37 -7.78 2.51
C SER A 46 3.42 -6.77 3.03
N GLU A 47 4.64 -6.79 2.50
CA GLU A 47 5.67 -5.82 2.86
C GLU A 47 5.28 -4.43 2.34
N LEU A 48 4.83 -4.34 1.09
CA LEU A 48 4.38 -3.08 0.50
C LEU A 48 3.18 -2.51 1.28
N LEU A 49 2.22 -3.35 1.68
CA LEU A 49 1.09 -2.93 2.51
C LEU A 49 1.52 -2.38 3.87
N ALA A 50 2.45 -3.05 4.56
CA ALA A 50 2.97 -2.57 5.84
C ALA A 50 3.63 -1.19 5.69
N ARG A 51 4.41 -0.99 4.62
CA ARG A 51 5.05 0.30 4.31
C ARG A 51 4.04 1.38 3.97
N LEU A 52 3.00 1.06 3.20
CA LEU A 52 1.90 1.98 2.88
C LEU A 52 1.18 2.46 4.14
N ILE A 53 0.81 1.52 5.03
CA ILE A 53 0.16 1.83 6.31
C ILE A 53 1.07 2.69 7.20
N GLN A 54 2.35 2.34 7.29
CA GLN A 54 3.34 3.10 8.06
C GLN A 54 3.56 4.52 7.52
N THR A 55 3.60 4.69 6.20
CA THR A 55 3.91 5.98 5.55
C THR A 55 2.72 6.94 5.61
N TYR A 56 1.51 6.41 5.44
CA TYR A 56 0.30 7.23 5.33
C TYR A 56 -0.58 7.21 6.58
N GLY A 57 -0.22 6.44 7.61
CA GLY A 57 -0.90 6.47 8.89
C GLY A 57 -2.36 6.05 8.79
N LEU A 58 -2.63 4.91 8.13
CA LEU A 58 -3.94 4.28 8.27
C LEU A 58 -4.09 3.83 9.73
N GLU A 59 -4.78 4.63 10.54
CA GLU A 59 -5.39 4.11 11.75
C GLU A 59 -6.30 2.95 11.31
N ALA A 60 -6.21 1.83 12.00
CA ALA A 60 -7.18 0.76 11.80
C ALA A 60 -8.53 1.38 12.16
N ASP A 61 -9.30 1.82 11.16
CA ASP A 61 -10.66 2.29 11.39
C ASP A 61 -11.38 1.18 12.15
N ASP A 62 -11.69 1.47 13.42
CA ASP A 62 -12.66 0.75 14.22
C ASP A 62 -13.88 0.49 13.34
N GLU A 63 -14.24 -0.79 13.24
CA GLU A 63 -15.47 -1.23 12.59
C GLU A 63 -16.64 -0.41 13.16
N ASN A 64 -17.32 0.33 12.28
CA ASN A 64 -18.68 0.84 12.51
C ASN A 64 -19.64 0.01 11.67
#